data_AF-A0A432SG10-F1
#
_entry.id   AF-A0A432SG10-F1
#
_cell.length_a   1.000
_cell.length_b   1.000
_cell.length_c   1.000
_cell.angle_alpha   90.00
_cell.angle_beta   90.00
_cell.angle_gamma   90.00
#
_symmetry.space_group_name_H-M   'P 1'
#
loop_
_entity.id
_entity.type
_entity.pdbx_description
1 polymer ?
#
loop_
_entity_poly.entity_id
_entity_poly.type
_entity_poly.pdbx_seq_one_letter_code
_entity_poly.pdbx_strand_id
1 'polypeptide(L)'
;MIYLCVAFKEEAKPLLQQWQFQRDKAAPCTLYYTDNIYLCITRMGHAKAQEALTALLTYRPPQTGDCFINFGICAAPDSFAIGEVLHCSHLFYNDRLLTLSSPATCHLRTVDTPCATPHATPVDMEAFFLFQTALAHFSRCFCIKVVSDHFQPEAVCIRTLKTLLHNGVTILKEIIHENCCCHRC
;
A
#
# COMPACT_ATOMS: atom_id res chain seq x y z
N MET A 1 8.11 -14.62 1.57
CA MET A 1 8.50 -13.37 0.89
C MET A 1 7.39 -12.34 1.05
N ILE A 2 7.72 -11.06 1.17
CA ILE A 2 6.74 -9.96 1.28
C ILE A 2 6.71 -9.18 -0.02
N TYR A 3 5.53 -9.01 -0.61
CA TYR A 3 5.31 -8.21 -1.81
C TYR A 3 4.70 -6.87 -1.39
N LEU A 4 5.53 -5.83 -1.33
CA LEU A 4 5.15 -4.49 -0.90
C LEU A 4 5.01 -3.57 -2.13
N CYS A 5 3.82 -3.01 -2.32
CA CYS A 5 3.52 -2.08 -3.41
C CYS A 5 3.21 -0.68 -2.87
N VAL A 6 3.85 0.32 -3.48
CA VAL A 6 3.59 1.76 -3.26
C VAL A 6 3.37 2.44 -4.60
N ALA A 7 2.60 3.53 -4.63
CA ALA A 7 2.22 4.18 -5.87
C ALA A 7 3.35 5.06 -6.43
N PHE A 8 4.13 5.75 -5.58
CA PHE A 8 5.13 6.70 -6.05
C PHE A 8 6.44 6.72 -5.25
N LYS A 9 7.45 7.40 -5.79
CA LYS A 9 8.82 7.37 -5.26
C LYS A 9 8.92 7.95 -3.86
N GLU A 10 8.10 8.94 -3.54
CA GLU A 10 8.10 9.61 -2.24
C GLU A 10 7.61 8.65 -1.14
N GLU A 11 6.64 7.78 -1.43
CA GLU A 11 6.22 6.66 -0.55
C GLU A 11 7.32 5.62 -0.40
N ALA A 12 8.08 5.35 -1.47
CA ALA A 12 9.18 4.40 -1.44
C ALA A 12 10.39 4.89 -0.63
N LYS A 13 10.68 6.19 -0.62
CA LYS A 13 11.88 6.76 0.03
C LYS A 13 12.09 6.31 1.48
N PRO A 14 11.11 6.43 2.41
CA PRO A 14 11.30 6.00 3.78
C PRO A 14 11.47 4.48 3.91
N LEU A 15 10.82 3.69 3.04
CA LEU A 15 11.04 2.23 2.98
C LEU A 15 12.48 1.91 2.54
N LEU A 16 12.98 2.59 1.51
CA LEU A 16 14.35 2.42 1.00
C LEU A 16 15.42 2.86 2.03
N GLN A 17 15.08 3.74 2.95
CA GLN A 17 15.97 4.14 4.05
C GLN A 17 15.94 3.14 5.20
N GLN A 18 14.78 2.53 5.46
CA GLN A 18 14.57 1.61 6.56
C GLN A 18 15.15 0.22 6.30
N TRP A 19 15.03 -0.25 5.06
CA TRP A 19 15.55 -1.54 4.64
C TRP A 19 16.65 -1.35 3.59
N GLN A 20 17.70 -2.17 3.64
CA GLN A 20 18.85 -2.12 2.72
C GLN A 20 18.51 -2.74 1.36
N PHE A 21 17.56 -2.12 0.65
CA PHE A 21 17.09 -2.58 -0.65
C PHE A 21 18.17 -2.47 -1.74
N GLN A 22 18.23 -3.47 -2.61
CA GLN A 22 18.94 -3.42 -3.87
C GLN A 22 17.94 -3.16 -5.01
N ARG A 23 18.35 -2.41 -6.04
CA ARG A 23 17.51 -2.18 -7.23
C ARG A 23 17.70 -3.33 -8.23
N ASP A 24 16.60 -3.98 -8.62
CA ASP A 24 16.61 -4.93 -9.72
C ASP A 24 16.45 -4.17 -11.04
N LYS A 25 17.53 -4.11 -11.84
CA LYS A 25 17.54 -3.40 -13.13
C LYS A 25 16.99 -4.26 -14.28
N ALA A 26 16.88 -5.57 -14.10
CA ALA A 26 16.36 -6.49 -15.10
C ALA A 26 14.84 -6.65 -14.99
N ALA A 27 14.24 -6.26 -13.86
CA ALA A 27 12.82 -6.33 -13.65
C ALA A 27 12.03 -5.46 -14.66
N PRO A 28 10.86 -5.94 -15.14
CA PRO A 28 10.00 -5.21 -16.06
C PRO A 28 9.27 -4.03 -15.41
N CYS A 29 9.30 -3.92 -14.08
CA CYS A 29 8.74 -2.83 -13.30
C CYS A 29 9.82 -2.18 -12.44
N THR A 30 9.49 -1.06 -11.79
CA THR A 30 10.42 -0.44 -10.82
C THR A 30 10.45 -1.28 -9.55
N LEU A 31 11.41 -2.20 -9.49
CA LEU A 31 11.55 -3.18 -8.42
C LEU A 31 12.81 -2.95 -7.60
N TYR A 32 12.64 -3.02 -6.29
CA TYR A 32 13.70 -3.12 -5.31
C TYR A 32 13.49 -4.40 -4.50
N TYR A 33 14.55 -4.99 -3.98
CA TYR A 33 14.45 -6.22 -3.20
C TYR A 33 15.46 -6.29 -2.04
N THR A 34 15.10 -7.12 -1.07
CA THR A 34 15.97 -7.67 -0.03
C THR A 34 15.77 -9.19 -0.03
N ASP A 35 16.38 -9.91 0.91
CA ASP A 35 16.15 -11.35 1.09
C ASP A 35 14.72 -11.70 1.48
N ASN A 36 13.94 -10.74 1.98
CA ASN A 36 12.60 -10.99 2.53
C ASN A 36 11.49 -10.11 1.97
N ILE A 37 11.82 -9.05 1.22
CA ILE A 37 10.86 -8.07 0.71
C ILE A 37 11.16 -7.72 -0.73
N TYR A 38 10.14 -7.80 -1.59
CA TYR A 38 10.07 -7.12 -2.87
C TYR A 38 9.29 -5.82 -2.70
N LEU A 39 9.91 -4.69 -3.04
CA LEU A 39 9.27 -3.36 -3.06
C LEU A 39 9.08 -2.91 -4.52
N CYS A 40 7.83 -2.81 -4.94
CA CYS A 40 7.45 -2.35 -6.27
C CYS A 40 6.83 -0.96 -6.23
N ILE A 41 7.34 -0.05 -7.06
CA ILE A 41 6.74 1.27 -7.27
C ILE A 41 5.84 1.19 -8.51
N THR A 42 4.54 1.25 -8.30
CA THR A 42 3.54 0.88 -9.32
C THR A 42 3.19 2.02 -10.29
N ARG A 43 3.45 3.27 -9.88
CA ARG A 43 2.97 4.52 -10.52
C ARG A 43 1.48 4.75 -10.27
N MET A 44 1.09 6.02 -10.26
CA MET A 44 -0.30 6.42 -10.04
C MET A 44 -1.22 6.01 -11.20
N GLY A 45 -2.46 5.67 -10.85
CA GLY A 45 -3.52 5.27 -11.76
C GLY A 45 -3.71 3.75 -11.85
N HIS A 46 -4.98 3.34 -11.77
CA HIS A 46 -5.41 1.94 -11.69
C HIS A 46 -4.77 0.98 -12.71
N ALA A 47 -4.76 1.31 -14.01
CA ALA A 47 -4.20 0.47 -15.06
C ALA A 47 -2.69 0.26 -14.89
N LYS A 48 -1.94 1.33 -14.57
CA LYS A 48 -0.49 1.25 -14.33
C LYS A 48 -0.20 0.45 -13.06
N ALA A 49 -1.04 0.62 -12.03
CA ALA A 49 -0.92 -0.11 -10.79
C ALA A 49 -1.04 -1.62 -11.00
N GLN A 50 -2.08 -2.04 -11.74
CA GLN A 50 -2.31 -3.44 -12.08
C GLN A 50 -1.25 -4.00 -13.03
N GLU A 51 -0.81 -3.22 -14.02
CA GLU A 51 0.25 -3.61 -14.96
C GLU A 51 1.56 -3.89 -14.21
N ALA A 52 1.98 -2.97 -13.34
CA ALA A 52 3.21 -3.12 -12.56
C ALA A 52 3.16 -4.31 -11.61
N LEU A 53 2.04 -4.52 -10.92
CA LEU A 53 1.85 -5.68 -10.05
C LEU A 53 1.87 -6.98 -10.87
N THR A 54 1.12 -7.05 -11.98
CA THR A 54 1.10 -8.24 -12.85
C THR A 54 2.50 -8.57 -13.38
N ALA A 55 3.27 -7.55 -13.79
CA ALA A 55 4.64 -7.72 -14.24
C ALA A 55 5.54 -8.25 -13.11
N LEU A 56 5.39 -7.75 -11.88
CA LEU A 56 6.08 -8.28 -10.70
C LEU A 56 5.72 -9.75 -10.44
N LEU A 57 4.43 -10.08 -10.38
CA LEU A 57 3.98 -11.44 -10.06
C LEU A 57 4.38 -12.44 -11.14
N THR A 58 4.52 -11.99 -12.39
CA THR A 58 5.04 -12.82 -13.48
C THR A 58 6.55 -13.04 -13.35
N TYR A 59 7.29 -11.99 -13.00
CA TYR A 59 8.75 -12.03 -12.89
C TYR A 59 9.26 -12.71 -11.61
N ARG A 60 8.49 -12.59 -10.52
CA ARG A 60 8.71 -13.21 -9.21
C ARG A 60 7.40 -13.85 -8.74
N PRO A 61 7.06 -15.05 -9.23
CA PRO A 61 5.83 -15.74 -8.84
C PRO A 61 5.74 -15.96 -7.33
N PRO A 62 4.61 -15.60 -6.69
CA PRO A 62 4.40 -15.84 -5.27
C PRO A 62 4.40 -17.32 -4.92
N GLN A 63 4.87 -17.62 -3.72
CA GLN A 63 4.82 -18.95 -3.12
C GLN A 63 3.80 -19.00 -1.98
N THR A 64 3.38 -20.20 -1.62
CA THR A 64 2.50 -20.42 -0.47
C THR A 64 3.12 -19.82 0.79
N GLY A 65 2.36 -18.99 1.51
CA GLY A 65 2.79 -18.34 2.74
C GLY A 65 3.35 -16.93 2.54
N ASP A 66 3.63 -16.53 1.29
CA ASP A 66 3.95 -15.14 0.96
C ASP A 66 2.78 -14.22 1.27
N CYS A 67 3.08 -12.94 1.47
CA CYS A 67 2.07 -11.93 1.75
C CYS A 67 2.19 -10.74 0.80
N PHE A 68 1.06 -10.09 0.57
CA PHE A 68 0.96 -8.87 -0.19
C PHE A 68 0.57 -7.71 0.71
N ILE A 69 1.24 -6.58 0.51
CA ILE A 69 1.00 -5.34 1.26
C ILE A 69 0.90 -4.19 0.26
N ASN A 70 -0.16 -3.41 0.34
CA ASN A 70 -0.18 -2.08 -0.24
C ASN A 70 0.04 -1.06 0.87
N PHE A 71 1.06 -0.21 0.72
CA PHE A 71 1.36 0.89 1.63
C PHE A 71 1.28 2.21 0.86
N GLY A 72 0.69 3.23 1.46
CA GLY A 72 0.64 4.56 0.85
C GLY A 72 -0.16 5.54 1.67
N ILE A 73 -0.44 6.71 1.11
CA ILE A 73 -1.30 7.71 1.76
C ILE A 73 -2.77 7.57 1.36
N CYS A 74 -3.64 8.18 2.17
CA CYS A 74 -5.05 8.37 1.88
C CYS A 74 -5.54 9.72 2.44
N ALA A 75 -6.56 10.29 1.80
CA ALA A 75 -7.36 11.34 2.44
C ALA A 75 -8.41 10.68 3.35
N ALA A 76 -8.79 11.33 4.46
CA ALA A 76 -9.76 10.77 5.39
C ALA A 76 -10.65 11.86 6.03
N PRO A 77 -11.83 11.50 6.56
CA PRO A 77 -12.62 12.41 7.40
C PRO A 77 -11.79 13.02 8.53
N ASP A 78 -12.20 14.18 9.03
CA ASP A 78 -11.58 14.90 10.16
C ASP A 78 -11.64 14.13 11.48
N SER A 79 -12.46 13.08 11.57
CA SER A 79 -12.49 12.12 12.67
C SER A 79 -11.23 11.27 12.78
N PHE A 80 -10.44 11.18 11.71
CA PHE A 80 -9.14 10.50 11.69
C PHE A 80 -8.03 11.53 11.87
N ALA A 81 -6.97 11.19 12.60
CA ALA A 81 -5.86 12.13 12.78
C ALA A 81 -4.93 12.14 11.56
N ILE A 82 -4.42 13.31 11.16
CA ILE A 82 -3.32 13.38 10.19
C ILE A 82 -2.12 12.58 10.72
N GLY A 83 -1.62 11.65 9.90
CA GLY A 83 -0.54 10.72 10.25
C GLY A 83 -0.99 9.44 10.95
N GLU A 84 -2.28 9.28 11.21
CA GLU A 84 -2.85 8.02 11.66
C GLU A 84 -2.61 6.92 10.61
N VAL A 85 -2.25 5.72 11.07
CA VAL A 85 -2.06 4.55 10.22
C VAL A 85 -3.32 3.71 10.25
N LEU A 86 -3.96 3.62 9.10
CA LEU A 86 -5.17 2.86 8.89
C LEU A 86 -4.82 1.47 8.36
N HIS A 87 -5.40 0.46 8.99
CA HIS A 87 -5.39 -0.91 8.48
C HIS A 87 -6.79 -1.24 7.96
N CYS A 88 -6.91 -1.42 6.65
CA CYS A 88 -8.19 -1.52 5.96
C CYS A 88 -8.54 -2.98 5.60
N SER A 89 -9.77 -3.40 5.90
CA SER A 89 -10.29 -4.74 5.56
C SER A 89 -11.29 -4.74 4.42
N HIS A 90 -12.01 -3.64 4.21
CA HIS A 90 -13.03 -3.53 3.17
C HIS A 90 -12.65 -2.43 2.19
N LEU A 91 -12.51 -2.80 0.93
CA LEU A 91 -12.13 -1.91 -0.16
C LEU A 91 -13.30 -1.74 -1.11
N PHE A 92 -13.72 -0.50 -1.31
CA PHE A 92 -14.84 -0.16 -2.17
C PHE A 92 -14.37 0.57 -3.43
N TYR A 93 -14.94 0.21 -4.57
CA TYR A 93 -14.81 0.98 -5.81
C TYR A 93 -16.14 0.93 -6.55
N ASN A 94 -16.78 2.09 -6.72
CA ASN A 94 -18.19 2.18 -7.10
C ASN A 94 -19.05 1.27 -6.19
N ASP A 95 -19.83 0.36 -6.79
CA ASP A 95 -20.70 -0.60 -6.08
C ASP A 95 -20.00 -1.94 -5.77
N ARG A 96 -18.70 -2.05 -6.04
CA ARG A 96 -17.93 -3.29 -5.83
C ARG A 96 -17.24 -3.25 -4.48
N LEU A 97 -17.19 -4.41 -3.83
CA LEU A 97 -16.52 -4.64 -2.57
C LEU A 97 -15.48 -5.76 -2.71
N LEU A 98 -14.30 -5.54 -2.15
CA LEU A 98 -13.31 -6.57 -1.84
C LEU A 98 -13.09 -6.61 -0.33
N THR A 99 -13.06 -7.83 0.22
CA THR A 99 -12.77 -8.07 1.64
C THR A 99 -11.41 -8.75 1.77
N LEU A 100 -10.56 -8.21 2.63
CA LEU A 100 -9.25 -8.77 2.96
C LEU A 100 -9.36 -9.63 4.22
N SER A 101 -8.66 -10.77 4.24
CA SER A 101 -8.66 -11.73 5.35
C SER A 101 -7.85 -11.27 6.58
N SER A 102 -7.84 -9.97 6.87
CA SER A 102 -7.06 -9.31 7.91
C SER A 102 -7.95 -8.91 9.10
N PRO A 103 -7.44 -8.89 10.36
CA PRO A 103 -8.18 -8.39 11.53
C PRO A 103 -8.50 -6.87 11.50
N ALA A 104 -8.16 -6.20 10.40
CA ALA A 104 -8.46 -4.80 10.13
C ALA A 104 -9.97 -4.45 10.22
N THR A 105 -10.26 -3.23 10.65
CA THR A 105 -11.64 -2.72 10.79
C THR A 105 -11.94 -1.50 9.91
N CYS A 106 -10.93 -0.86 9.32
CA CYS A 106 -11.15 0.33 8.51
C CYS A 106 -11.72 -0.01 7.14
N HIS A 107 -12.64 0.81 6.66
CA HIS A 107 -13.16 0.78 5.30
C HIS A 107 -12.42 1.82 4.47
N LEU A 108 -12.03 1.47 3.24
CA LEU A 108 -11.34 2.36 2.32
C LEU A 108 -12.09 2.39 0.99
N ARG A 109 -12.28 3.58 0.42
CA ARG A 109 -12.86 3.76 -0.90
C ARG A 109 -11.79 4.20 -1.90
N THR A 110 -11.62 3.43 -2.96
CA THR A 110 -10.80 3.87 -4.08
C THR A 110 -11.62 4.78 -5.00
N VAL A 111 -11.02 5.89 -5.43
CA VAL A 111 -11.58 6.88 -6.36
C VAL A 111 -10.63 7.11 -7.54
N ASP A 112 -11.15 7.57 -8.68
CA ASP A 112 -10.33 7.71 -9.90
C ASP A 112 -9.44 8.96 -9.92
N THR A 113 -9.78 9.97 -9.12
CA THR A 113 -9.10 11.27 -9.08
C THR A 113 -8.87 11.74 -7.65
N PRO A 114 -7.87 12.62 -7.41
CA PRO A 114 -7.68 13.24 -6.11
C PRO A 114 -8.98 13.90 -5.64
N CYS A 115 -9.43 13.55 -4.45
CA CYS A 115 -10.73 13.98 -3.96
C CYS A 115 -10.61 15.22 -3.06
N ALA A 116 -11.24 16.31 -3.48
CA ALA A 116 -11.44 17.51 -2.66
C ALA A 116 -12.83 17.54 -1.98
N THR A 117 -13.71 16.61 -2.35
CA THR A 117 -15.05 16.50 -1.76
C THR A 117 -14.98 15.57 -0.55
N PRO A 118 -15.48 15.99 0.63
CA PRO A 118 -15.51 15.13 1.79
C PRO A 118 -16.29 13.84 1.56
N HIS A 119 -15.72 12.71 2.00
CA HIS A 119 -16.39 11.42 2.10
C HIS A 119 -16.47 10.97 3.55
N ALA A 120 -17.43 10.09 3.87
CA ALA A 120 -17.55 9.50 5.21
C ALA A 120 -16.50 8.40 5.49
N THR A 121 -15.83 7.91 4.45
CA THR A 121 -14.77 6.89 4.54
C THR A 121 -13.47 7.44 3.99
N PRO A 122 -12.32 7.00 4.52
CA PRO A 122 -11.02 7.24 3.89
C PRO A 122 -11.01 6.88 2.40
N VAL A 123 -10.24 7.63 1.61
CA VAL A 123 -10.12 7.46 0.17
C VAL A 123 -8.68 7.39 -0.31
N ASP A 124 -8.45 6.52 -1.29
CA ASP A 124 -7.20 6.43 -2.04
C ASP A 124 -7.48 6.29 -3.55
N MET A 125 -6.45 6.07 -4.37
CA MET A 125 -6.61 5.98 -5.83
C MET A 125 -6.25 4.61 -6.44
N GLU A 126 -5.65 3.69 -5.68
CA GLU A 126 -5.10 2.46 -6.27
C GLU A 126 -5.42 1.15 -5.52
N ALA A 127 -5.75 1.19 -4.23
CA ALA A 127 -5.83 -0.01 -3.40
C ALA A 127 -6.78 -1.05 -3.99
N PHE A 128 -8.02 -0.69 -4.30
CA PHE A 128 -9.01 -1.65 -4.81
C PHE A 128 -8.48 -2.45 -6.00
N PHE A 129 -7.84 -1.79 -6.95
CA PHE A 129 -7.33 -2.42 -8.17
C PHE A 129 -6.09 -3.28 -7.92
N LEU A 130 -5.20 -2.86 -7.01
CA LEU A 130 -4.08 -3.69 -6.58
C LEU A 130 -4.55 -4.97 -5.91
N PHE A 131 -5.52 -4.89 -5.00
CA PHE A 131 -6.07 -6.07 -4.32
C PHE A 131 -6.94 -6.93 -5.22
N GLN A 132 -7.61 -6.35 -6.23
CA GLN A 132 -8.30 -7.13 -7.25
C GLN A 132 -7.35 -8.11 -7.96
N THR A 133 -6.10 -7.69 -8.20
CA THR A 133 -5.06 -8.55 -8.77
C THR A 133 -4.43 -9.46 -7.71
N ALA A 134 -4.06 -8.92 -6.55
CA ALA A 134 -3.33 -9.66 -5.52
C ALA A 134 -4.11 -10.83 -4.92
N LEU A 135 -5.43 -10.70 -4.72
CA LEU A 135 -6.25 -11.73 -4.08
C LEU A 135 -6.32 -13.05 -4.86
N ALA A 136 -5.95 -13.06 -6.15
CA ALA A 136 -5.81 -14.30 -6.93
C ALA A 136 -4.55 -15.10 -6.57
N HIS A 137 -3.57 -14.48 -5.92
CA HIS A 137 -2.24 -15.06 -5.68
C HIS A 137 -1.85 -15.13 -4.20
N PHE A 138 -2.50 -14.32 -3.34
CA PHE A 138 -2.16 -14.23 -1.93
C PHE A 138 -3.39 -14.45 -1.06
N SER A 139 -3.26 -15.33 -0.07
CA SER A 139 -4.26 -15.47 1.01
C SER A 139 -4.07 -14.44 2.13
N ARG A 140 -2.92 -13.77 2.16
CA ARG A 140 -2.48 -12.86 3.23
C ARG A 140 -2.20 -11.48 2.66
N CYS A 141 -3.18 -10.60 2.80
CA CYS A 141 -3.23 -9.29 2.16
C CYS A 141 -3.45 -8.19 3.21
N PHE A 142 -2.61 -7.15 3.19
CA PHE A 142 -2.68 -6.04 4.16
C PHE A 142 -2.73 -4.70 3.41
N CYS A 143 -3.81 -3.94 3.59
CA CYS A 143 -3.95 -2.59 3.07
C CYS A 143 -3.65 -1.59 4.18
N ILE A 144 -2.49 -0.93 4.09
CA ILE A 144 -2.00 -0.02 5.11
C ILE A 144 -1.93 1.39 4.52
N LYS A 145 -2.66 2.34 5.10
CA LYS A 145 -2.70 3.73 4.65
C LYS A 145 -2.30 4.70 5.73
N VAL A 146 -1.64 5.79 5.37
CA VAL A 146 -1.33 6.90 6.28
C VAL A 146 -2.21 8.09 5.90
N VAL A 147 -2.96 8.62 6.86
CA VAL A 147 -3.82 9.79 6.62
C VAL A 147 -2.95 11.01 6.29
N SER A 148 -3.09 11.52 5.06
CA SER A 148 -2.31 12.68 4.57
C SER A 148 -3.02 14.01 4.74
N ASP A 149 -4.34 14.02 4.59
CA ASP A 149 -5.18 15.22 4.55
C ASP A 149 -6.66 14.89 4.79
N HIS A 150 -7.45 15.95 4.96
CA HIS A 150 -8.90 15.90 5.09
C HIS A 150 -9.60 16.38 3.82
N PHE A 151 -9.37 15.68 2.71
CA PHE A 151 -9.88 16.04 1.38
C PHE A 151 -9.40 17.42 0.93
N GLN A 152 -8.15 17.72 1.23
CA GLN A 152 -7.45 18.95 0.85
C GLN A 152 -6.14 18.57 0.16
N PRO A 153 -6.20 17.96 -1.03
CA PRO A 153 -5.02 17.38 -1.69
C PRO A 153 -3.92 18.43 -1.96
N GLU A 154 -4.31 19.69 -2.16
CA GLU A 154 -3.37 20.81 -2.39
C GLU A 154 -2.59 21.22 -1.14
N ALA A 155 -3.07 20.90 0.07
CA ALA A 155 -2.41 21.22 1.33
C ALA A 155 -1.25 20.27 1.65
N VAL A 156 -1.16 19.11 0.97
CA VAL A 156 -0.13 18.11 1.20
C VAL A 156 1.16 18.50 0.49
N CYS A 157 2.09 19.10 1.25
CA CYS A 157 3.44 19.36 0.74
C CYS A 157 4.39 18.18 0.97
N ILE A 158 5.43 18.08 0.14
CA ILE A 158 6.44 17.00 0.17
C ILE A 158 7.10 16.86 1.56
N ARG A 159 7.32 17.98 2.28
CA ARG A 159 7.93 17.95 3.61
C ARG A 159 7.03 17.25 4.62
N THR A 160 5.74 17.60 4.65
CA THR A 160 4.75 16.98 5.54
C THR A 160 4.62 15.49 5.21
N LEU A 161 4.53 15.16 3.92
CA LEU A 161 4.43 13.78 3.45
C LEU A 161 5.58 12.89 3.95
N LYS A 162 6.82 13.41 3.93
CA LYS A 162 8.00 12.66 4.40
C LYS A 162 7.89 12.28 5.87
N THR A 163 7.43 13.21 6.73
CA THR A 163 7.26 12.95 8.17
C THR A 163 6.18 11.91 8.42
N LEU A 164 5.02 12.06 7.76
CA LEU A 164 3.90 11.13 7.89
C LEU A 164 4.29 9.70 7.51
N LEU A 165 4.93 9.55 6.35
CA LEU A 165 5.35 8.25 5.88
C LEU A 165 6.45 7.63 6.75
N HIS A 166 7.36 8.41 7.33
CA HIS A 166 8.38 7.86 8.22
C HIS A 166 7.75 7.19 9.45
N ASN A 167 6.76 7.84 10.07
CA ASN A 167 6.00 7.25 11.18
C ASN A 167 5.19 6.03 10.72
N GLY A 168 4.54 6.12 9.55
CA GLY A 168 3.81 5.00 8.97
C GLY A 168 4.69 3.78 8.69
N VAL A 169 5.94 3.97 8.29
CA VAL A 169 6.90 2.89 8.05
C VAL A 169 7.31 2.18 9.35
N THR A 170 7.39 2.89 10.46
CA THR A 170 7.64 2.27 11.79
C THR A 170 6.52 1.30 12.14
N ILE A 171 5.26 1.73 12.03
CA ILE A 171 4.10 0.88 12.32
C ILE A 171 3.99 -0.27 11.30
N LEU A 172 4.27 -0.01 10.01
CA LEU A 172 4.32 -1.05 9.00
C LEU A 172 5.32 -2.17 9.35
N LYS A 173 6.46 -1.82 9.93
CA LYS A 173 7.46 -2.81 10.35
C LYS A 173 6.92 -3.72 11.46
N GLU A 174 6.18 -3.19 12.40
CA GLU A 174 5.52 -3.96 13.47
C GLU A 174 4.49 -4.93 12.87
N ILE A 175 3.64 -4.45 11.97
CA ILE A 175 2.66 -5.28 11.24
C ILE A 175 3.35 -6.40 10.47
N ILE A 176 4.45 -6.09 9.77
CA ILE A 176 5.27 -7.08 9.06
C ILE A 176 5.82 -8.14 10.04
N HIS A 177 6.34 -7.71 11.19
CA HIS A 177 6.94 -8.63 12.15
C HIS A 177 5.90 -9.58 12.76
N GLU A 178 4.79 -9.05 13.26
CA GLU A 178 3.73 -9.82 13.94
C GLU A 178 3.01 -10.77 12.99
N ASN A 179 2.73 -10.29 11.78
CA ASN A 179 1.91 -11.04 10.85
C ASN A 179 2.82 -11.85 9.93
N CYS A 180 3.74 -11.22 9.23
CA CYS A 180 4.39 -11.81 8.05
C CYS A 180 5.60 -12.71 8.37
N CYS A 181 6.24 -12.53 9.53
CA CYS A 181 7.47 -13.25 9.88
C CYS A 181 7.28 -14.52 10.74
N CYS A 182 6.07 -14.79 11.25
CA CYS A 182 5.83 -15.78 12.33
C CYS A 182 5.95 -17.27 11.97
N HIS A 183 6.61 -17.71 10.89
CA HIS A 183 6.79 -19.15 10.57
C HIS A 183 8.25 -19.53 10.22
N ARG A 184 9.25 -18.90 10.85
CA ARG A 184 10.66 -19.37 10.77
C ARG A 184 11.26 -19.64 12.15
N CYS A 185 10.59 -20.44 12.95
CA CYS A 185 11.15 -21.08 14.13
C CYS A 185 11.00 -22.59 13.99
#